data_AF-A0A519ZYI9-F1
#
_entry.id   AF-A0A519ZYI9-F1
#
_cell.length_a   1.000
_cell.length_b   1.000
_cell.length_c   1.000
_cell.angle_alpha   90.00
_cell.angle_beta   90.00
_cell.angle_gamma   90.00
#
_symmetry.space_group_name_H-M   'P 1'
#
loop_
_entity.id
_entity.type
_entity.pdbx_description
1 polymer ?
#
loop_
_entity_poly.entity_id
_entity_poly.type
_entity_poly.pdbx_seq_one_letter_code
_entity_poly.pdbx_strand_id
1 'polypeptide(L)' 'PRGSRKGSICLHARRLQFLHPVKKEPVNIFAKLPVDGFWERFENM' A
#
# COMPACT_ATOMS: atom_id res chain seq x y z
N PRO A 1 -11.15 -0.16 20.90
CA PRO A 1 -10.74 -0.43 19.50
C PRO A 1 -11.96 -0.43 18.57
N ARG A 2 -12.24 0.69 17.89
CA ARG A 2 -13.28 0.69 16.86
C ARG A 2 -12.69 0.07 15.60
N GLY A 3 -13.32 -1.01 15.10
CA GLY A 3 -13.00 -1.55 13.78
C GLY A 3 -13.21 -0.49 12.69
N SER A 4 -12.67 -0.73 11.50
CA SER A 4 -12.92 0.14 10.36
C SER A 4 -14.42 0.39 10.21
N ARG A 5 -14.84 1.66 10.11
CA ARG A 5 -16.25 2.02 9.88
C ARG A 5 -16.81 1.40 8.59
N LYS A 6 -15.92 0.97 7.68
CA LYS A 6 -16.23 0.35 6.39
C LYS A 6 -16.10 -1.19 6.41
N GLY A 7 -15.84 -1.81 7.57
CA GLY A 7 -15.64 -3.27 7.67
C GLY A 7 -14.34 -3.78 7.05
N SER A 8 -13.42 -2.88 6.71
CA SER A 8 -12.10 -3.23 6.15
C SER A 8 -11.16 -3.74 7.24
N ILE A 9 -10.30 -4.69 6.88
CA ILE A 9 -9.20 -5.17 7.74
C ILE A 9 -8.00 -4.21 7.78
N CYS A 10 -8.08 -3.06 7.10
CA CYS A 10 -7.00 -2.08 7.00
C CYS A 10 -5.67 -2.70 6.51
N LEU A 11 -5.74 -3.58 5.50
CA LEU A 11 -4.54 -4.13 4.85
C LEU A 11 -4.25 -3.36 3.56
N HIS A 12 -3.05 -2.80 3.44
CA HIS A 12 -2.61 -2.06 2.26
C HIS A 12 -1.24 -2.56 1.78
N ALA A 13 -1.14 -2.97 0.51
CA ALA A 13 0.11 -3.39 -0.10
C ALA A 13 0.89 -2.18 -0.62
N ARG A 14 1.81 -1.64 0.20
CA ARG A 14 2.62 -0.45 -0.14
C ARG A 14 3.68 -0.71 -1.21
N ARG A 15 4.20 -1.93 -1.32
CA ARG A 15 5.29 -2.29 -2.25
C ARG A 15 4.94 -3.53 -3.06
N LEU A 16 5.13 -3.45 -4.37
CA LEU A 16 5.07 -4.58 -5.28
C LEU A 16 6.41 -4.70 -6.01
N GLN A 17 6.99 -5.89 -6.00
CA GLN A 17 8.23 -6.19 -6.70
C GLN A 17 8.00 -7.39 -7.61
N PHE A 18 8.34 -7.25 -8.89
CA PHE A 18 8.24 -8.32 -9.87
C PHE A 18 9.26 -8.12 -11.00
N LEU A 19 9.51 -9.18 -11.75
CA LEU A 19 10.34 -9.12 -12.95
C LEU A 19 9.49 -8.69 -14.14
N HIS A 20 9.87 -7.64 -14.86
CA HIS A 20 9.12 -7.20 -16.03
C HIS A 20 9.02 -8.35 -17.05
N PRO A 21 7.83 -8.76 -17.51
CA PRO A 21 7.65 -9.98 -18.30
C PRO A 21 8.37 -9.95 -19.65
N VAL A 22 8.51 -8.77 -20.26
CA VAL A 22 9.24 -8.57 -21.52
C VAL A 22 10.72 -8.23 -21.30
N LYS A 23 11.00 -7.14 -20.56
CA LYS A 23 12.37 -6.60 -20.36
C LYS A 23 13.24 -7.42 -19.40
N LYS A 24 12.63 -8.30 -18.58
CA LYS A 24 13.29 -9.08 -17.52
C LYS A 24 14.06 -8.24 -16.49
N GLU A 25 13.70 -6.98 -16.36
CA GLU A 25 14.27 -6.06 -15.38
C GLU A 25 13.48 -6.12 -14.07
N PRO A 26 14.13 -5.96 -12.90
CA PRO A 26 13.43 -5.88 -11.63
C PRO A 26 12.65 -4.56 -11.54
N VAL A 27 11.32 -4.67 -11.45
CA VAL A 27 10.42 -3.52 -11.29
C VAL A 27 9.97 -3.45 -9.85
N ASN A 28 10.21 -2.29 -9.22
CA ASN A 28 9.75 -1.97 -7.89
C ASN A 28 8.72 -0.85 -7.97
N ILE A 29 7.49 -1.13 -7.54
CA ILE A 29 6.38 -0.18 -7.53
C ILE A 29 6.02 0.12 -6.07
N PHE A 30 5.89 1.42 -5.76
CA PHE A 30 5.41 1.89 -4.46
C PHE A 30 4.06 2.59 -4.63
N ALA A 31 3.05 2.07 -3.94
CA ALA A 31 1.74 2.70 -3.88
C ALA A 31 1.75 3.81 -2.81
N LYS A 32 1.06 4.91 -3.10
CA LYS A 32 0.77 5.94 -2.10
C LYS A 32 -0.25 5.41 -1.09
N LEU A 33 -0.18 5.93 0.13
CA LEU A 33 -1.11 5.55 1.19
C LEU A 33 -2.55 6.00 0.86
N PRO A 34 -3.58 5.22 1.21
CA PRO A 34 -4.96 5.63 1.03
C PRO A 34 -5.34 6.82 1.92
N VAL A 35 -6.05 7.81 1.36
CA VAL A 35 -6.55 8.97 2.11
C VAL A 35 -7.82 8.58 2.87
N ASP A 36 -7.66 8.08 4.11
CA ASP A 36 -8.77 7.62 4.97
C ASP A 36 -8.58 8.10 6.43
N GLY A 37 -7.72 9.10 6.67
CA GLY A 37 -7.38 9.69 7.99
C GLY A 37 -6.62 8.77 8.96
N PHE A 38 -6.72 7.44 8.80
CA PHE A 38 -5.95 6.45 9.55
C PHE A 38 -4.50 6.35 9.04
N TRP A 39 -4.33 6.29 7.71
CA TRP A 39 -3.05 6.03 7.06
C TRP A 39 -2.10 7.23 7.03
N GLU A 40 -2.63 8.45 7.05
CA GLU A 40 -1.84 9.70 7.04
C GLU A 40 -0.81 9.76 8.19
N ARG A 41 -1.08 9.06 9.30
CA ARG A 41 -0.16 8.95 10.45
C ARG A 41 1.11 8.16 10.15
N PHE A 42 1.11 7.37 9.08
CA PHE A 42 2.22 6.49 8.68
C PHE A 42 2.96 7.01 7.43
N GLU A 43 2.63 8.22 6.96
CA GLU A 43 3.24 8.80 5.76
C GLU A 43 4.66 9.34 6.00
N ASN A 44 4.97 9.75 7.23
CA ASN A 44 6.23 10.40 7.62
C ASN A 44 7.15 9.55 8.54
N MET A 45 6.92 8.24 8.63
CA MET A 45 7.83 7.30 9.32
C MET A 45 8.65 6.53 8.29
#